data_AF-A0A2K2DFI4-F1
#
_entry.id   AF-A0A2K2DFI4-F1
#
_cell.length_a   1.000
_cell.length_b   1.000
_cell.length_c   1.000
_cell.angle_alpha   90.00
_cell.angle_beta   90.00
_cell.angle_gamma   90.00
#
_symmetry.space_group_name_H-M   'P 1'
#
loop_
_entity.id
_entity.type
_entity.pdbx_description
1 polymer ?
#
loop_
_entity_poly.entity_id
_entity_poly.type
_entity_poly.pdbx_seq_one_letter_code
_entity_poly.pdbx_strand_id
1 'polypeptide(L)' 'FFLVIAFVVVVTADDCESDLKGLVQECKQYVLFRANPRIPPSDACCGVVKKVNVPCLCNKVTKEVEKLVCMDKVVYVC' A
#
# COMPACT_ATOMS: atom_id res chain seq x y z
N PHE A 1 -23.20 17.45 30.68
CA PHE A 1 -22.62 16.10 30.60
C PHE A 1 -23.05 15.45 29.29
N PHE A 2 -22.50 15.89 28.16
CA PHE A 2 -22.65 15.24 26.85
C PHE A 2 -21.40 15.54 26.05
N LEU A 3 -20.39 14.68 26.18
CA LEU A 3 -19.18 14.69 25.37
C LEU A 3 -19.46 13.90 24.10
N VAL A 4 -19.85 14.59 23.03
CA VAL A 4 -19.75 14.03 21.67
C VAL A 4 -18.32 14.17 21.21
N ILE A 5 -17.48 13.20 21.57
CA ILE A 5 -16.14 13.06 21.01
C ILE A 5 -16.31 12.55 19.58
N ALA A 6 -16.27 13.46 18.62
CA ALA A 6 -16.09 13.08 17.23
C ALA A 6 -14.67 12.50 17.09
N PHE A 7 -14.55 11.19 16.95
CA PHE A 7 -13.29 10.56 16.56
C PHE A 7 -12.99 10.95 15.11
N VAL A 8 -12.34 12.10 14.93
CA VAL A 8 -11.64 12.37 13.67
C VAL A 8 -10.46 11.41 13.67
N VAL A 9 -10.51 10.36 12.84
CA VAL A 9 -9.33 9.53 12.55
C VAL A 9 -8.36 10.46 11.84
N VAL A 10 -7.47 11.08 12.61
CA VAL A 10 -6.35 11.84 12.07
C VAL A 10 -5.46 10.79 11.41
N VAL A 11 -5.51 10.73 10.08
CA VAL A 11 -4.52 9.98 9.31
C VAL A 11 -3.21 10.71 9.51
N THR A 12 -2.36 10.22 10.41
CA THR A 12 -1.07 10.85 10.62
C THR A 12 -0.17 10.52 9.44
N ALA A 13 0.74 11.44 9.08
CA ALA A 13 1.75 11.15 8.05
C ALA A 13 2.63 9.94 8.44
N ASP A 14 2.80 9.71 9.75
CA ASP A 14 3.54 8.56 10.28
C ASP A 14 2.89 7.22 9.93
N ASP A 15 1.55 7.13 9.97
CA ASP A 15 0.83 5.91 9.56
C ASP A 15 1.06 5.59 8.08
N CYS A 16 1.07 6.63 7.24
CA CYS A 16 1.24 6.47 5.79
C CYS A 16 2.65 6.05 5.38
N GLU A 17 3.68 6.60 6.02
CA GLU A 17 5.07 6.16 5.80
C GLU A 17 5.28 4.72 6.29
N SER A 18 4.64 4.35 7.41
CA SER A 18 4.64 2.98 7.92
C SER A 18 3.96 2.01 6.93
N ASP A 19 2.80 2.37 6.40
CA ASP A 19 2.08 1.60 5.39
C ASP A 19 2.91 1.41 4.12
N LEU A 20 3.55 2.49 3.63
CA LEU A 20 4.42 2.44 2.47
C LEU A 20 5.60 1.50 2.70
N LYS A 21 6.25 1.59 3.88
CA LYS A 21 7.36 0.71 4.25
C LYS A 21 6.91 -0.75 4.30
N GLY A 22 5.75 -1.03 4.89
CA GLY A 22 5.17 -2.37 4.93
C GLY A 22 4.92 -2.94 3.52
N LEU A 23 4.33 -2.14 2.62
CA LEU A 23 4.13 -2.56 1.23
C LEU A 23 5.44 -2.81 0.49
N VAL A 24 6.45 -1.96 0.67
CA VAL A 24 7.75 -2.15 0.02
C VAL A 24 8.44 -3.42 0.55
N GLN A 25 8.34 -3.68 1.84
CA GLN A 25 8.95 -4.85 2.47
C GLN A 25 8.30 -6.15 1.99
N GLU A 26 6.97 -6.22 2.04
CA GLU A 26 6.25 -7.47 1.79
C GLU A 26 5.85 -7.67 0.33
N CYS A 27 5.55 -6.59 -0.40
CA CYS A 27 4.89 -6.66 -1.71
C CYS A 27 5.74 -6.29 -2.93
N LYS A 28 6.90 -5.64 -2.73
CA LYS A 28 7.73 -5.11 -3.84
C LYS A 28 7.98 -6.14 -4.95
N GLN A 29 8.33 -7.37 -4.61
CA GLN A 29 8.65 -8.39 -5.60
C GLN A 29 7.45 -8.78 -6.50
N TYR A 30 6.21 -8.62 -6.04
CA TYR A 30 5.02 -9.01 -6.80
C TYR A 30 4.57 -7.93 -7.79
N VAL A 31 4.94 -6.67 -7.53
CA VAL A 31 4.43 -5.51 -8.27
C VAL A 31 5.43 -4.91 -9.25
N LEU A 32 6.71 -5.29 -9.22
CA LEU A 32 7.71 -4.74 -10.13
C LEU A 32 7.56 -5.29 -11.57
N PHE A 33 7.88 -4.47 -12.57
CA PHE A 33 7.87 -4.89 -13.98
C PHE A 33 8.73 -6.13 -14.27
N ARG A 34 9.85 -6.31 -13.55
CA ARG A 34 10.80 -7.41 -13.78
C ARG A 34 10.36 -8.77 -13.21
N ALA A 35 9.28 -8.82 -12.41
CA ALA A 35 8.81 -10.07 -11.79
C ALA A 35 7.91 -10.89 -12.71
N ASN A 36 8.42 -11.34 -13.86
CA ASN A 36 7.68 -12.22 -14.78
C ASN A 36 8.15 -13.68 -14.64
N PRO A 37 7.23 -14.65 -14.61
CA PRO A 37 5.76 -14.54 -14.72
C PRO A 37 5.11 -13.92 -13.46
N ARG A 38 3.82 -13.55 -13.53
CA ARG A 38 3.06 -13.07 -12.34
C ARG A 38 3.22 -14.09 -11.21
N ILE A 39 3.75 -13.64 -10.09
CA ILE A 39 3.99 -14.47 -8.90
C ILE A 39 2.82 -14.26 -7.93
N PRO A 40 2.18 -15.31 -7.42
CA PRO A 40 1.17 -15.17 -6.38
C PRO A 40 1.77 -14.45 -5.16
N PRO A 41 1.02 -13.53 -4.53
CA PRO A 41 1.45 -12.85 -3.30
C PRO A 41 1.71 -13.84 -2.16
N SER A 42 2.49 -13.43 -1.16
CA SER A 42 2.48 -14.07 0.14
C SER A 42 1.27 -13.61 0.98
N ASP A 43 0.87 -14.44 1.95
CA ASP A 43 -0.14 -14.04 2.94
C ASP A 43 0.27 -12.78 3.71
N ALA A 44 1.58 -12.58 3.92
CA ALA A 44 2.12 -11.39 4.55
C ALA A 44 1.85 -10.13 3.72
N CYS A 45 2.11 -10.17 2.40
CA CYS A 45 1.78 -9.08 1.50
C CYS A 45 0.27 -8.79 1.50
N CYS A 46 -0.58 -9.82 1.42
CA CYS A 46 -2.03 -9.63 1.50
C CYS A 46 -2.49 -9.07 2.85
N GLY A 47 -1.84 -9.44 3.95
CA GLY A 47 -2.12 -8.91 5.27
C GLY A 47 -1.86 -7.41 5.38
N VAL A 48 -0.81 -6.92 4.73
CA VAL A 48 -0.50 -5.48 4.67
C VAL A 48 -1.50 -4.75 3.77
N VAL A 49 -1.72 -5.23 2.54
CA VAL A 49 -2.63 -4.59 1.56
C VAL A 49 -4.02 -4.34 2.13
N LYS A 50 -4.54 -5.26 2.97
CA LYS A 50 -5.88 -5.13 3.59
C LYS A 50 -5.99 -4.01 4.63
N LYS A 51 -4.87 -3.46 5.11
CA LYS A 51 -4.83 -2.53 6.25
C LYS A 51 -4.34 -1.13 5.89
N VAL A 52 -3.67 -0.98 4.75
CA VAL A 52 -3.05 0.29 4.40
C VAL A 52 -4.04 1.41 4.11
N ASN A 53 -3.60 2.64 4.34
CA ASN A 53 -4.30 3.84 3.93
C ASN A 53 -4.12 4.10 2.43
N VAL A 54 -5.02 3.53 1.62
CA VAL A 54 -4.99 3.67 0.15
C VAL A 54 -4.99 5.14 -0.30
N PRO A 55 -5.86 6.05 0.19
CA PRO A 55 -5.82 7.46 -0.22
C PRO A 55 -4.46 8.12 0.00
N CYS A 56 -3.80 7.84 1.13
CA CYS A 56 -2.48 8.41 1.37
C CYS A 56 -1.42 7.83 0.43
N LEU A 57 -1.40 6.52 0.24
CA LEU A 57 -0.44 5.86 -0.66
C LEU A 57 -0.61 6.29 -2.12
N CYS A 58 -1.84 6.53 -2.57
CA CYS A 58 -2.11 7.08 -3.90
C CYS A 58 -1.44 8.45 -4.10
N ASN A 59 -1.39 9.30 -3.07
CA ASN A 59 -0.69 10.59 -3.13
C ASN A 59 0.85 10.45 -3.18
N LYS A 60 1.39 9.26 -2.90
CA LYS A 60 2.83 8.95 -2.99
C LYS A 60 3.23 8.36 -4.35
N VAL A 61 2.27 8.05 -5.22
CA VAL A 61 2.54 7.52 -6.56
C VAL A 61 3.03 8.64 -7.47
N THR A 62 4.33 8.67 -7.73
CA THR A 62 4.95 9.59 -8.70
C THR A 62 5.17 8.90 -10.04
N LYS A 63 5.56 9.67 -11.07
CA LYS A 63 5.91 9.13 -12.39
C LYS A 63 7.12 8.20 -12.37
N GLU A 64 8.01 8.36 -11.40
CA GLU A 64 9.13 7.48 -11.15
C GLU A 64 8.67 6.15 -10.56
N VAL A 65 7.70 6.17 -9.65
CA VAL A 65 7.08 4.96 -9.08
C VAL A 65 6.34 4.18 -10.17
N GLU A 66 5.56 4.87 -11.01
CA GLU A 66 4.85 4.26 -12.15
C GLU A 66 5.79 3.55 -13.15
N LYS A 67 7.06 3.99 -13.28
CA LYS A 67 8.05 3.32 -14.13
C LYS A 67 8.63 2.05 -13.53
N LEU A 68 8.53 1.89 -12.21
CA LEU A 68 9.06 0.73 -11.48
C LEU A 68 7.98 -0.31 -11.23
N VAL A 69 6.76 0.15 -10.94
CA VAL A 69 5.62 -0.65 -10.54
C VAL A 69 4.72 -0.94 -11.74
N CYS A 70 4.48 -2.22 -12.00
CA CYS A 70 3.53 -2.69 -12.99
C CYS A 70 2.12 -2.61 -12.41
N MET A 71 1.35 -1.60 -12.82
CA MET A 71 -0.03 -1.39 -12.33
C MET A 71 -0.95 -2.58 -12.62
N ASP A 72 -0.73 -3.27 -13.73
CA ASP A 72 -1.40 -4.53 -14.08
C ASP A 72 -1.11 -5.67 -13.12
N LYS A 73 -0.13 -5.54 -12.21
CA LYS A 73 0.12 -6.52 -11.14
C LYS A 73 -0.44 -6.05 -9.81
N VAL A 74 -0.43 -4.74 -9.56
CA VAL A 74 -1.00 -4.13 -8.34
C VAL A 74 -2.45 -4.56 -8.12
N VAL A 75 -3.26 -4.57 -9.19
CA VAL A 75 -4.68 -4.97 -9.13
C VAL A 75 -4.91 -6.48 -8.95
N TYR A 76 -3.85 -7.30 -8.96
CA TYR A 76 -3.90 -8.75 -8.76
C TYR A 76 -3.10 -9.19 -7.54
N VAL A 77 -2.59 -8.24 -6.73
CA VAL A 77 -1.77 -8.59 -5.58
C VAL A 77 -2.58 -9.44 -4.64
N CYS A 78 -3.83 -9.09 -4.34
CA CYS A 78 -4.82 -9.85 -3.59
C CYS A 78 -6.21 -9.27 -3.99
#